data_AF-A0AAV7AZ62-F1
#
_entry.id   AF-A0AAV7AZ62-F1
#
_cell.length_a   1.000
_cell.length_b   1.000
_cell.length_c   1.000
_cell.angle_alpha   90.00
_cell.angle_beta   90.00
_cell.angle_gamma   90.00
#
_symmetry.space_group_name_H-M   'P 1'
#
loop_
_entity.id
_entity.type
_entity.pdbx_description
1 polymer ?
#
loop_
_entity_poly.entity_id
_entity_poly.type
_entity_poly.pdbx_seq_one_letter_code
_entity_poly.pdbx_strand_id
1 'polypeptide(L)'
;MKISCVGLTKICFVLSVSLCVVFFLFIPWVKHGSLYPPPLLGCNGTCRSGHLETLLEGTRLPPQRHNGSVAGWKNYSAQGAGQSEEQLQIEDVFIAVKTTKKYHSSRLDLLLQTWISHAKEQTFIFTDWEDQELRQKVGNQMVNTNCSAVHTRQALCCKMAVEYDKFVQSTKK
;
A
#
# COMPACT_ATOMS: atom_id res chain seq x y z
N MET A 1 -37.51 28.16 -51.02
CA MET A 1 -36.32 28.75 -50.37
C MET A 1 -35.31 27.63 -50.16
N LYS A 2 -34.19 27.62 -50.89
CA LYS A 2 -33.15 26.57 -50.80
C LYS A 2 -32.18 26.98 -49.68
N ILE A 3 -32.33 26.40 -48.49
CA ILE A 3 -31.43 26.63 -47.37
C ILE A 3 -30.22 25.72 -47.59
N SER A 4 -29.07 26.32 -47.91
CA SER A 4 -27.85 25.60 -48.25
C SER A 4 -27.36 24.71 -47.09
N CYS A 5 -27.14 23.43 -47.39
CA CYS A 5 -26.71 22.37 -46.46
C CYS A 5 -25.44 22.71 -45.66
N VAL A 6 -24.56 23.56 -46.22
CA VAL A 6 -23.31 24.01 -45.59
C VAL A 6 -23.54 24.98 -44.43
N GLY A 7 -24.67 25.70 -44.42
CA GLY A 7 -25.03 26.61 -43.32
C GLY A 7 -25.53 25.86 -42.09
N LEU A 8 -26.29 24.78 -42.29
CA LEU A 8 -26.85 23.99 -41.21
C LEU A 8 -25.78 23.31 -40.36
N THR A 9 -24.72 22.76 -40.98
CA THR A 9 -23.65 22.08 -40.25
C THR A 9 -22.84 23.03 -39.37
N LYS A 10 -22.57 24.25 -39.84
CA LYS A 10 -21.92 25.28 -39.04
C LYS A 10 -22.79 25.75 -37.87
N ILE A 11 -24.09 25.90 -38.09
CA ILE A 11 -25.05 26.25 -37.03
C ILE A 11 -25.13 25.13 -36.00
N CYS A 12 -25.24 23.86 -36.43
CA CYS A 12 -25.25 22.71 -35.53
C CYS A 12 -23.97 22.60 -34.69
N PHE A 13 -22.81 22.87 -35.29
CA PHE A 13 -21.54 22.85 -34.56
C PHE A 13 -21.48 23.96 -33.49
N VAL A 14 -21.89 25.18 -33.84
CA VAL A 14 -21.91 26.32 -32.90
C VAL A 14 -22.91 26.08 -31.77
N LEU A 15 -24.09 25.55 -32.07
CA LEU A 15 -25.10 25.20 -31.05
C LEU A 15 -24.62 24.07 -30.14
N SER A 16 -23.93 23.05 -30.68
CA SER A 16 -23.37 21.96 -29.89
C SER A 16 -22.27 22.45 -28.94
N VAL A 17 -21.34 23.29 -29.41
CA VAL A 17 -20.27 23.83 -28.56
C VAL A 17 -20.85 24.76 -27.50
N SER A 18 -21.84 25.59 -27.86
CA SER A 18 -22.52 26.48 -26.92
C SER A 18 -23.26 25.70 -25.82
N LEU A 19 -24.02 24.66 -26.18
CA LEU A 19 -24.68 23.77 -25.21
C LEU A 19 -23.67 23.04 -24.31
N CYS A 20 -22.54 22.58 -24.85
CA CYS A 20 -21.48 21.97 -24.05
C CYS A 20 -20.91 22.96 -23.03
N VAL A 21 -20.58 24.19 -23.43
CA VAL A 21 -20.05 25.22 -22.52
C VAL A 21 -21.07 25.57 -21.44
N VAL A 22 -22.34 25.76 -21.79
CA VAL A 22 -23.40 26.01 -20.81
C VAL A 22 -23.56 24.83 -19.86
N PHE A 23 -23.54 23.59 -20.35
CA PHE A 23 -23.62 22.41 -19.49
C PHE A 23 -22.45 22.35 -18.51
N PHE A 24 -21.21 22.60 -18.94
CA PHE A 24 -20.04 22.65 -18.06
C PHE A 24 -20.05 23.82 -17.07
N LEU A 25 -20.65 24.95 -17.42
CA LEU A 25 -20.83 26.10 -16.50
C LEU A 25 -21.98 25.88 -15.50
N PHE A 26 -22.96 25.04 -15.84
CA PHE A 26 -24.12 24.72 -15.00
C PHE A 26 -24.01 23.38 -14.26
N ILE A 27 -22.92 22.62 -14.39
CA ILE A 27 -22.60 21.59 -13.40
C ILE A 27 -22.37 22.37 -12.10
N PRO A 28 -23.30 22.35 -11.12
CA PRO A 28 -22.97 22.84 -9.80
C PRO A 28 -21.84 21.92 -9.39
N TRP A 29 -20.66 22.48 -9.19
CA TRP A 29 -19.50 21.76 -8.70
C TRP A 29 -19.99 21.06 -7.43
N VAL A 30 -20.40 19.79 -7.59
CA VAL A 30 -20.82 18.94 -6.50
C VAL A 30 -19.55 18.88 -5.70
N LYS A 31 -19.54 19.67 -4.62
CA LYS A 31 -18.46 19.67 -3.66
C LYS A 31 -18.40 18.22 -3.23
N HIS A 32 -17.44 17.48 -3.80
CA HIS A 32 -17.08 16.17 -3.32
C HIS A 32 -16.73 16.42 -1.87
N GLY A 33 -17.65 15.98 -1.01
CA GLY A 33 -17.56 16.15 0.42
C GLY A 33 -16.17 15.74 0.83
N SER A 34 -15.48 16.68 1.47
CA SER A 34 -14.33 16.40 2.31
C SER A 34 -14.70 15.27 3.27
N LEU A 35 -14.35 14.04 2.90
CA LEU A 35 -14.29 12.92 3.82
C LEU A 35 -12.82 12.57 4.05
N TYR A 36 -12.02 13.57 4.39
CA TYR A 36 -10.79 13.34 5.11
C TYR A 36 -11.20 12.98 6.54
N PRO A 37 -10.90 11.77 7.05
CA PRO A 37 -10.99 11.55 8.49
C PRO A 37 -10.04 12.55 9.19
N PRO A 38 -10.43 13.12 10.33
CA PRO A 38 -9.53 13.97 11.09
C PRO A 38 -8.25 13.21 11.42
N PRO A 39 -7.08 13.87 11.45
CA PRO A 39 -5.84 13.23 11.87
C PRO A 39 -6.04 12.67 13.27
N LEU A 40 -5.78 11.38 13.43
CA LEU A 40 -5.79 10.73 14.73
C LEU A 40 -4.80 11.47 15.63
N LEU A 41 -5.32 11.96 16.75
CA LEU A 41 -4.55 12.64 17.78
C LEU A 41 -3.38 11.75 18.19
N GLY A 42 -2.16 12.28 18.06
CA GLY A 42 -0.93 11.56 18.38
C GLY A 42 -0.98 11.00 19.80
N CYS A 43 -0.73 9.71 19.94
CA CYS A 43 -0.47 9.09 21.24
C CYS A 43 0.86 9.63 21.75
N ASN A 44 0.82 10.55 22.72
CA ASN A 44 2.01 10.90 23.47
C ASN A 44 2.28 9.76 24.47
N GLY A 45 3.47 9.20 24.42
CA GLY A 45 3.82 7.87 24.93
C GLY A 45 3.17 7.50 26.27
N THR A 46 2.34 6.45 26.23
CA THR A 46 2.08 5.44 27.29
C THR A 46 0.85 4.60 26.89
N CYS A 47 0.91 3.89 25.76
CA CYS A 47 -0.10 2.87 25.45
C CYS A 47 0.16 1.64 26.31
N ARG A 48 -0.54 1.54 27.45
CA ARG A 48 -0.57 0.33 28.27
C ARG A 48 -1.44 -0.71 27.55
N SER A 49 -0.83 -1.82 27.18
CA SER A 49 -1.48 -2.99 26.57
C SER A 49 -2.63 -3.47 27.47
N GLY A 50 -3.87 -3.26 27.05
CA GLY A 50 -5.05 -3.64 27.84
C GLY A 50 -6.40 -3.24 27.25
N HIS A 51 -6.48 -3.00 25.94
CA HIS A 51 -7.75 -2.64 25.29
C HIS A 51 -7.83 -3.07 23.82
N LEU A 52 -7.24 -4.23 23.47
CA LEU A 52 -7.40 -4.84 22.15
C LEU A 52 -7.72 -6.35 22.25
N GLU A 53 -8.38 -6.78 23.32
CA GLU A 53 -8.96 -8.15 23.41
C GLU A 53 -10.47 -8.18 23.13
N THR A 54 -11.17 -7.04 23.10
CA THR A 54 -12.65 -7.03 23.04
C THR A 54 -13.23 -6.99 21.61
N LEU A 55 -12.41 -7.01 20.55
CA LEU A 55 -12.88 -6.95 19.16
C LEU A 55 -12.55 -8.19 18.30
N LEU A 56 -11.91 -9.21 18.86
CA LEU A 56 -11.63 -10.50 18.19
C LEU A 56 -12.47 -11.67 18.74
N GLU A 57 -13.56 -11.40 19.44
CA GLU A 57 -14.51 -12.42 19.92
C GLU A 57 -15.68 -12.59 18.93
N GLY A 58 -15.38 -12.81 17.65
CA GLY A 58 -16.41 -12.82 16.59
C GLY A 58 -16.38 -13.98 15.60
N THR A 59 -15.31 -14.78 15.55
CA THR A 59 -15.20 -15.89 14.58
C THR A 59 -14.52 -17.12 15.19
N ARG A 60 -15.11 -17.71 16.23
CA ARG A 60 -14.78 -19.09 16.61
C ARG A 60 -15.64 -20.08 15.80
N LEU A 61 -15.03 -20.72 14.82
CA LEU A 61 -15.49 -22.02 14.34
C LEU A 61 -15.22 -23.07 15.44
N PRO A 62 -16.07 -24.11 15.58
CA PRO A 62 -15.94 -25.09 16.67
C PRO A 62 -14.66 -25.94 16.53
N PRO A 63 -13.99 -26.30 17.63
CA PRO A 63 -12.77 -27.09 17.59
C PRO A 63 -13.09 -28.55 17.22
N GLN A 64 -12.56 -29.00 16.08
CA GLN A 64 -12.45 -30.42 15.75
C GLN A 64 -11.42 -31.07 16.68
N ARG A 65 -11.90 -32.02 17.50
CA ARG A 65 -11.09 -32.78 18.46
C ARG A 65 -10.27 -33.83 17.71
N HIS A 66 -9.03 -33.51 17.37
CA HIS A 66 -8.06 -34.53 16.94
C HIS A 66 -7.44 -35.19 18.19
N ASN A 67 -7.81 -36.45 18.44
CA ASN A 67 -7.19 -37.28 19.47
C ASN A 67 -5.77 -37.68 19.03
N GLY A 68 -4.78 -36.84 19.30
CA GLY A 68 -3.36 -37.15 19.20
C GLY A 68 -2.75 -37.23 20.60
N SER A 69 -2.13 -38.36 20.93
CA SER A 69 -1.55 -38.67 22.24
C SER A 69 -0.47 -37.64 22.64
N VAL A 70 -0.69 -36.95 23.78
CA VAL A 70 0.24 -35.99 24.41
C VAL A 70 1.31 -36.76 25.18
N ALA A 71 2.24 -37.41 24.46
CA ALA A 71 3.33 -38.17 25.10
C ALA A 71 4.71 -37.95 24.44
N GLY A 72 4.86 -36.96 23.55
CA GLY A 72 6.07 -36.76 22.75
C GLY A 72 6.82 -35.43 22.93
N TRP A 73 6.41 -34.55 23.84
CA TRP A 73 7.00 -33.20 23.98
C TRP A 73 7.61 -33.03 25.39
N LYS A 74 8.61 -33.84 25.74
CA LYS A 74 9.34 -33.67 27.01
C LYS A 74 10.85 -33.42 26.86
N ASN A 75 11.37 -33.39 25.64
CA ASN A 75 12.83 -33.31 25.43
C ASN A 75 13.32 -32.08 24.64
N TYR A 76 12.50 -31.06 24.46
CA TYR A 76 13.04 -29.74 24.10
C TYR A 76 13.35 -28.97 25.38
N SER A 77 14.33 -29.48 26.11
CA SER A 77 15.02 -28.74 27.16
C SER A 77 15.58 -27.47 26.52
N ALA A 78 15.08 -26.32 26.99
CA ALA A 78 15.61 -25.01 26.70
C ALA A 78 17.06 -24.92 27.23
N GLN A 79 18.00 -25.44 26.45
CA GLN A 79 19.42 -25.18 26.56
C GLN A 79 19.79 -24.21 25.44
N GLY A 80 19.41 -22.95 25.67
CA GLY A 80 20.00 -21.79 25.03
C GLY A 80 20.65 -20.97 26.13
N ALA A 81 21.98 -21.04 26.19
CA ALA A 81 22.82 -20.23 27.06
C ALA A 81 22.53 -18.74 26.91
N GLY A 82 22.83 -17.98 27.98
CA GLY A 82 22.49 -16.57 28.19
C GLY A 82 22.40 -15.73 26.92
N GLN A 83 21.18 -15.35 26.56
CA GLN A 83 20.96 -14.24 25.65
C GLN A 83 21.13 -12.97 26.48
N SER A 84 22.25 -12.29 26.31
CA SER A 84 22.30 -10.84 26.54
C SER A 84 21.08 -10.24 25.84
N GLU A 85 20.30 -9.40 26.53
CA GLU A 85 19.26 -8.61 25.89
C GLU A 85 19.88 -7.83 24.74
N GLU A 86 19.73 -8.35 23.53
CA GLU A 86 20.26 -7.68 22.36
C GLU A 86 19.32 -6.53 22.04
N GLN A 87 19.85 -5.32 22.20
CA GLN A 87 19.08 -4.11 22.04
C GLN A 87 18.72 -3.92 20.56
N LEU A 88 17.46 -4.15 20.20
CA LEU A 88 16.92 -3.90 18.87
C LEU A 88 17.20 -2.47 18.43
N GLN A 89 17.79 -2.32 17.25
CA GLN A 89 18.04 -1.03 16.62
C GLN A 89 17.10 -0.81 15.42
N ILE A 90 17.04 0.43 14.94
CA ILE A 90 16.19 0.74 13.77
C ILE A 90 16.75 0.07 12.49
N GLU A 91 18.05 -0.19 12.44
CA GLU A 91 18.72 -0.89 11.36
C GLU A 91 18.26 -2.36 11.24
N ASP A 92 17.73 -2.93 12.31
CA ASP A 92 17.16 -4.29 12.30
C ASP A 92 15.78 -4.33 11.62
N VAL A 93 15.16 -3.17 11.37
CA VAL A 93 13.83 -3.10 10.75
C VAL A 93 13.93 -3.12 9.22
N PHE A 94 13.14 -4.00 8.61
CA PHE A 94 12.94 -4.06 7.15
C PHE A 94 11.51 -3.64 6.80
N ILE A 95 11.36 -2.57 6.03
CA ILE A 95 10.05 -2.07 5.59
C ILE A 95 9.90 -2.33 4.09
N ALA A 96 8.98 -3.22 3.72
CA ALA A 96 8.64 -3.49 2.33
C ALA A 96 7.37 -2.73 1.91
N VAL A 97 7.49 -1.86 0.91
CA VAL A 97 6.35 -1.12 0.34
C VAL A 97 6.04 -1.66 -1.05
N LYS A 98 4.93 -2.40 -1.17
CA LYS A 98 4.38 -2.86 -2.45
C LYS A 98 3.70 -1.73 -3.20
N THR A 99 4.03 -1.56 -4.48
CA THR A 99 3.36 -0.62 -5.37
C THR A 99 3.25 -1.17 -6.81
N THR A 100 2.74 -0.35 -7.71
CA THR A 100 2.62 -0.61 -9.16
C THR A 100 2.78 0.71 -9.90
N LYS A 101 3.18 0.67 -11.17
CA LYS A 101 3.39 1.86 -12.01
C LYS A 101 2.28 2.92 -11.88
N LYS A 102 1.01 2.50 -11.91
CA LYS A 102 -0.15 3.42 -11.84
C LYS A 102 -0.25 4.22 -10.53
N TYR A 103 0.47 3.79 -9.48
CA TYR A 103 0.43 4.41 -8.15
C TYR A 103 1.73 5.11 -7.74
N HIS A 104 2.72 5.18 -8.63
CA HIS A 104 3.96 5.90 -8.35
C HIS A 104 3.68 7.36 -7.97
N SER A 105 2.92 8.10 -8.78
CA SER A 105 2.61 9.51 -8.49
C SER A 105 1.45 9.68 -7.52
N SER A 106 0.37 8.90 -7.66
CA SER A 106 -0.87 9.15 -6.92
C SER A 106 -0.86 8.70 -5.46
N ARG A 107 0.00 7.73 -5.10
CA ARG A 107 0.07 7.19 -3.73
C ARG A 107 1.47 7.19 -3.18
N LEU A 108 2.44 6.70 -3.95
CA LEU A 108 3.80 6.53 -3.44
C LEU A 108 4.48 7.88 -3.18
N ASP A 109 4.31 8.89 -4.04
CA ASP A 109 4.88 10.22 -3.82
C ASP A 109 4.48 10.83 -2.47
N LEU A 110 3.22 10.64 -2.02
CA LEU A 110 2.79 11.09 -0.70
C LEU A 110 3.56 10.38 0.43
N LEU A 111 3.79 9.07 0.30
CA LEU A 111 4.55 8.32 1.30
C LEU A 111 6.01 8.75 1.33
N LEU A 112 6.61 8.99 0.15
CA LEU A 112 7.98 9.48 -0.01
C LEU A 112 8.19 10.86 0.61
N GLN A 113 7.18 11.73 0.52
CA GLN A 113 7.20 13.08 1.11
C GLN A 113 6.88 13.09 2.62
N THR A 114 6.42 11.97 3.18
CA THR A 114 6.00 11.87 4.58
C THR A 114 6.89 10.89 5.33
N TRP A 115 6.35 9.79 5.86
CA TRP A 115 7.05 8.92 6.80
C TRP A 115 8.23 8.18 6.16
N ILE A 116 8.19 7.85 4.85
CA ILE A 116 9.32 7.18 4.19
C ILE A 116 10.53 8.11 4.18
N SER A 117 10.34 9.44 4.18
CA SER A 117 11.44 10.38 4.24
C SER A 117 12.30 10.24 5.51
N HIS A 118 11.72 9.73 6.59
CA HIS A 118 12.38 9.52 7.88
C HIS A 118 12.96 8.11 8.07
N ALA A 119 12.46 7.13 7.32
CA ALA A 119 12.89 5.72 7.40
C ALA A 119 13.45 5.25 6.05
N LYS A 120 14.17 6.15 5.35
CA LYS A 120 14.59 5.89 3.97
C LYS A 120 15.42 4.63 3.89
N GLU A 121 16.41 4.43 4.75
CA GLU A 121 17.39 3.33 4.67
C GLU A 121 16.81 1.94 4.99
N GLN A 122 15.69 1.91 5.71
CA GLN A 122 14.98 0.70 6.08
C GLN A 122 13.90 0.34 5.04
N THR A 123 13.55 1.26 4.14
CA THR A 123 12.37 1.15 3.28
C THR A 123 12.72 0.77 1.84
N PHE A 124 12.30 -0.42 1.44
CA PHE A 124 12.44 -0.95 0.09
C PHE A 124 11.11 -0.85 -0.67
N ILE A 125 11.15 -0.27 -1.87
CA ILE A 125 9.97 -0.09 -2.72
C ILE A 125 9.93 -1.18 -3.79
N PHE A 126 8.93 -2.05 -3.73
CA PHE A 126 8.74 -3.15 -4.67
C PHE A 126 7.68 -2.79 -5.69
N THR A 127 8.07 -2.69 -6.97
CA THR A 127 7.18 -2.30 -8.06
C THR A 127 7.24 -3.27 -9.24
N ASP A 128 6.24 -3.24 -10.12
CA ASP A 128 6.18 -4.03 -11.35
C ASP A 128 6.83 -3.34 -12.56
N TRP A 129 7.36 -2.12 -12.39
CA TRP A 129 7.87 -1.33 -13.50
C TRP A 129 9.11 -0.53 -13.13
N GLU A 130 10.07 -0.46 -14.07
CA GLU A 130 11.26 0.37 -13.92
C GLU A 130 10.92 1.85 -14.19
N ASP A 131 11.20 2.72 -13.23
CA ASP A 131 10.85 4.13 -13.26
C ASP A 131 12.06 4.95 -12.82
N GLN A 132 12.56 5.77 -13.75
CA GLN A 132 13.76 6.55 -13.55
C GLN A 132 13.57 7.67 -12.52
N GLU A 133 12.40 8.31 -12.46
CA GLU A 133 12.12 9.37 -11.49
C GLU A 133 12.05 8.79 -10.08
N LEU A 134 11.38 7.65 -9.94
CA LEU A 134 11.35 6.94 -8.67
C LEU A 134 12.75 6.48 -8.27
N ARG A 135 13.52 5.92 -9.20
CA ARG A 135 14.91 5.50 -8.98
C ARG A 135 15.79 6.66 -8.50
N GLN A 136 15.60 7.87 -9.02
CA GLN A 136 16.30 9.06 -8.53
C GLN A 136 15.91 9.44 -7.09
N LYS A 137 14.63 9.27 -6.72
CA LYS A 137 14.12 9.60 -5.38
C LYS A 137 14.57 8.60 -4.29
N VAL A 138 14.59 7.29 -4.59
CA VAL A 138 14.85 6.24 -3.58
C VAL A 138 16.14 5.44 -3.80
N GLY A 139 16.80 5.61 -4.94
CA GLY A 139 18.07 4.96 -5.27
C GLY A 139 17.98 3.43 -5.35
N ASN A 140 18.91 2.76 -4.68
CA ASN A 140 19.05 1.29 -4.71
C ASN A 140 17.92 0.54 -3.98
N GLN A 141 17.05 1.27 -3.30
CA GLN A 141 15.94 0.70 -2.54
C GLN A 141 14.69 0.47 -3.39
N MET A 142 14.68 0.99 -4.63
CA MET A 142 13.70 0.58 -5.64
C MET A 142 14.06 -0.80 -6.19
N VAL A 143 13.11 -1.73 -6.10
CA VAL A 143 13.22 -3.08 -6.64
C VAL A 143 12.12 -3.28 -7.67
N ASN A 144 12.51 -3.44 -8.93
CA ASN A 144 11.60 -3.93 -9.95
C ASN A 144 11.47 -5.46 -9.80
N THR A 145 10.27 -5.89 -9.44
CA THR A 145 9.92 -7.29 -9.21
C THR A 145 9.76 -8.08 -10.51
N ASN A 146 9.58 -7.40 -11.64
CA ASN A 146 9.23 -8.01 -12.93
C ASN A 146 7.98 -8.92 -12.88
N CYS A 147 7.15 -8.73 -11.84
CA CYS A 147 5.87 -9.39 -11.67
C CYS A 147 4.79 -8.65 -12.46
N SER A 148 3.68 -9.34 -12.75
CA SER A 148 2.56 -8.70 -13.44
C SER A 148 1.95 -7.53 -12.63
N ALA A 149 1.51 -6.49 -13.32
CA ALA A 149 0.81 -5.34 -12.74
C ALA A 149 -0.68 -5.60 -12.43
N VAL A 150 -1.21 -6.77 -12.80
CA VAL A 150 -2.60 -7.14 -12.54
C VAL A 150 -2.85 -7.39 -11.06
N HIS A 151 -4.08 -7.16 -10.61
CA HIS A 151 -4.48 -7.37 -9.21
C HIS A 151 -5.00 -8.79 -8.97
N THR A 152 -4.26 -9.81 -9.43
CA THR A 152 -4.59 -11.22 -9.21
C THR A 152 -3.80 -11.77 -8.02
N ARG A 153 -4.29 -12.84 -7.40
CA ARG A 153 -3.59 -13.52 -6.29
C ARG A 153 -2.16 -13.91 -6.68
N GLN A 154 -1.97 -14.45 -7.88
CA GLN A 154 -0.66 -14.88 -8.35
C GLN A 154 0.32 -13.69 -8.52
N ALA A 155 -0.15 -12.56 -9.05
CA ALA A 155 0.68 -11.36 -9.19
C ALA A 155 1.05 -10.75 -7.82
N LEU A 156 0.10 -10.72 -6.87
CA LEU A 156 0.34 -10.25 -5.51
C LEU A 156 1.32 -11.16 -4.76
N CYS A 157 1.18 -12.48 -4.90
CA CYS A 157 2.11 -13.46 -4.33
C CYS A 157 3.50 -13.36 -4.97
N CYS A 158 3.60 -13.10 -6.28
CA CYS A 158 4.88 -12.89 -6.96
C CYS A 158 5.66 -11.72 -6.33
N LYS A 159 5.02 -10.57 -6.12
CA LYS A 159 5.67 -9.41 -5.47
C LYS A 159 6.12 -9.74 -4.05
N MET A 160 5.25 -10.41 -3.30
CA MET A 160 5.54 -10.85 -1.93
C MET A 160 6.72 -11.82 -1.86
N ALA A 161 6.87 -12.72 -2.84
CA ALA A 161 8.03 -13.60 -2.92
C ALA A 161 9.33 -12.81 -3.08
N VAL A 162 9.36 -11.83 -3.99
CA VAL A 162 10.53 -10.95 -4.20
C VAL A 162 10.84 -10.13 -2.94
N GLU A 163 9.83 -9.67 -2.20
CA GLU A 163 10.04 -9.00 -0.91
C GLU A 163 10.70 -9.90 0.11
N TYR A 164 10.21 -11.14 0.23
CA TYR A 164 10.75 -12.10 1.17
C TYR A 164 12.19 -12.47 0.83
N ASP A 165 12.47 -12.73 -0.46
CA ASP A 165 13.82 -13.01 -0.93
C ASP A 165 14.77 -11.84 -0.61
N LYS A 166 14.30 -10.60 -0.79
CA LYS A 166 15.08 -9.40 -0.47
C LYS A 166 15.29 -9.22 1.03
N PHE A 167 14.29 -9.53 1.85
CA PHE A 167 14.40 -9.53 3.31
C PHE A 167 15.46 -10.53 3.78
N VAL A 168 15.39 -11.78 3.31
CA VAL A 168 16.37 -12.83 3.65
C VAL A 168 17.79 -12.41 3.26
N GLN A 169 17.96 -11.77 2.09
CA GLN A 169 19.24 -11.22 1.65
C GLN A 169 19.73 -10.03 2.50
N SER A 170 18.83 -9.28 3.13
CA SER A 170 19.20 -8.08 3.89
C SER A 170 19.88 -8.39 5.23
N THR A 171 19.83 -9.65 5.70
CA THR A 171 20.37 -10.12 6.99
C THR A 171 19.89 -9.32 8.21
N LYS A 172 18.80 -8.56 8.05
CA LYS A 172 18.10 -7.89 9.14
C LYS A 172 17.39 -8.94 10.01
N LYS A 173 17.30 -8.67 11.30
CA LYS A 173 16.82 -9.61 12.33
C LYS A 173 15.32 -9.86 12.31
#